data_AF-A0A497HWL4-F1
#
_entry.id   AF-A0A497HWL4-F1
#
_cell.length_a   1.000
_cell.length_b   1.000
_cell.length_c   1.000
_cell.angle_alpha   90.00
_cell.angle_beta   90.00
_cell.angle_gamma   90.00
#
_symmetry.space_group_name_H-M   'P 1'
#
loop_
_entity.id
_entity.type
_entity.pdbx_description
1 polymer ?
#
loop_
_entity_poly.entity_id
_entity_poly.type
_entity_poly.pdbx_seq_one_letter_code
_entity_poly.pdbx_strand_id
1 'polypeptide(L)' 'MSEWKKERALELLKDHKITIRKAASMADVAYVEMLELAKKLDIGYDLEELERDLERF' A
#
# COMPACT_ATOMS: atom_id res chain seq x y z
N MET A 1 7.35 16.16 2.98
CA MET A 1 6.50 15.26 2.18
C MET A 1 5.08 15.79 2.20
N SER A 2 4.29 15.48 1.18
CA SER A 2 2.92 15.99 1.10
C SER A 2 1.95 14.93 1.60
N GLU A 3 1.27 15.21 2.71
CA GLU A 3 0.36 14.27 3.36
C GLU A 3 -0.71 13.74 2.40
N TRP A 4 -1.18 14.57 1.48
CA TRP A 4 -2.12 14.16 0.42
C TRP A 4 -1.61 13.02 -0.46
N LYS A 5 -0.29 12.91 -0.67
CA LYS A 5 0.29 11.80 -1.45
C LYS A 5 0.23 10.49 -0.67
N LYS A 6 0.43 10.56 0.66
CA LYS A 6 0.31 9.38 1.54
C LYS A 6 -1.14 8.91 1.58
N GLU A 7 -2.07 9.81 1.86
CA GLU A 7 -3.51 9.51 1.88
C GLU A 7 -3.97 8.92 0.55
N ARG A 8 -3.58 9.54 -0.58
CA ARG A 8 -3.95 9.04 -1.91
C ARG A 8 -3.34 7.67 -2.23
N ALA A 9 -2.10 7.44 -1.84
CA ALA A 9 -1.45 6.13 -2.02
C ALA A 9 -2.17 5.04 -1.20
N LEU A 10 -2.59 5.37 0.01
CA LEU A 10 -3.32 4.45 0.90
C LEU A 10 -4.75 4.17 0.39
N GLU A 11 -5.46 5.16 -0.13
CA GLU A 11 -6.77 4.97 -0.78
C GLU A 11 -6.67 4.01 -1.98
N LEU A 12 -5.68 4.23 -2.85
CA LEU A 12 -5.50 3.39 -4.04
C LEU A 12 -5.05 1.97 -3.67
N LEU A 13 -4.26 1.83 -2.60
CA LEU A 13 -3.86 0.54 -2.06
C LEU A 13 -5.07 -0.20 -1.48
N LYS A 14 -5.91 0.50 -0.70
CA LYS A 14 -7.17 -0.04 -0.14
C LYS A 14 -8.15 -0.48 -1.22
N ASP A 15 -8.22 0.26 -2.31
CA ASP A 15 -9.08 -0.08 -3.46
C ASP A 15 -8.48 -1.19 -4.35
N HIS A 16 -7.35 -1.80 -3.96
CA HIS A 16 -6.57 -2.77 -4.75
C HIS A 16 -6.21 -2.30 -6.16
N LYS A 17 -6.08 -0.98 -6.37
CA LYS A 17 -5.74 -0.37 -7.67
C LYS A 17 -4.24 -0.35 -7.92
N ILE A 18 -3.45 -0.41 -6.86
CA ILE A 18 -1.98 -0.39 -6.91
C ILE A 18 -1.42 -1.33 -5.85
N THR A 19 -0.21 -1.83 -6.09
CA THR A 19 0.52 -2.63 -5.11
C THR A 19 1.10 -1.76 -4.00
N ILE A 20 1.39 -2.37 -2.85
CA ILE A 20 2.08 -1.73 -1.73
C ILE A 20 3.44 -1.09 -2.12
N ARG A 21 4.16 -1.69 -3.08
CA ARG A 21 5.41 -1.12 -3.61
C ARG A 21 5.15 0.17 -4.37
N LYS A 22 4.11 0.19 -5.21
CA LYS A 22 3.72 1.38 -5.95
C LYS A 22 3.21 2.49 -5.03
N ALA A 23 2.44 2.12 -4.00
CA ALA A 23 1.99 3.03 -2.96
C ALA A 23 3.18 3.69 -2.25
N ALA A 24 4.19 2.91 -1.83
CA ALA A 24 5.40 3.41 -1.19
C ALA A 24 6.15 4.42 -2.08
N SER A 25 6.32 4.11 -3.38
CA SER A 25 6.94 5.04 -4.33
C SER A 25 6.13 6.31 -4.55
N MET A 26 4.79 6.23 -4.57
CA MET A 26 3.91 7.40 -4.73
C MET A 26 3.95 8.32 -3.50
N ALA A 27 4.03 7.73 -2.32
CA ALA A 27 4.10 8.41 -1.04
C ALA A 27 5.51 8.89 -0.68
N ASP A 28 6.52 8.54 -1.47
CA ASP A 28 7.94 8.84 -1.23
C ASP A 28 8.43 8.30 0.12
N VAL A 29 8.02 7.08 0.45
CA VAL A 29 8.38 6.37 1.69
C VAL A 29 9.05 5.04 1.38
N ALA A 30 9.75 4.50 2.38
CA ALA A 30 10.24 3.14 2.31
C ALA A 30 9.10 2.13 2.25
N TYR A 31 9.32 1.00 1.59
CA TYR A 31 8.38 -0.11 1.51
C TYR A 31 7.89 -0.58 2.90
N VAL A 32 8.81 -0.70 3.85
CA VAL A 32 8.51 -1.09 5.24
C VAL A 32 7.65 -0.07 5.97
N GLU A 33 7.83 1.23 5.70
CA GLU A 33 6.98 2.29 6.27
C GLU A 33 5.56 2.21 5.68
N MET A 34 5.42 1.94 4.39
CA MET A 34 4.09 1.75 3.79
C MET A 34 3.39 0.50 4.34
N LEU A 35 4.13 -0.58 4.61
CA LEU A 35 3.60 -1.79 5.24
C LEU A 35 3.08 -1.53 6.66
N GLU A 36 3.81 -0.75 7.45
CA GLU A 36 3.38 -0.29 8.78
C GLU A 36 2.11 0.57 8.70
N LEU A 37 2.05 1.49 7.75
CA LEU A 37 0.88 2.36 7.53
C LEU A 37 -0.35 1.56 7.10
N ALA A 38 -0.17 0.62 6.19
CA ALA A 38 -1.21 -0.30 5.75
C ALA A 38 -1.79 -1.12 6.93
N LYS A 39 -0.92 -1.68 7.78
CA LYS A 39 -1.36 -2.43 8.97
C LYS A 39 -2.15 -1.59 9.97
N LYS A 40 -1.73 -0.33 10.19
CA LYS A 40 -2.40 0.58 11.13
C LYS A 40 -3.78 1.04 10.68
N LEU A 41 -4.05 1.01 9.37
CA LEU A 41 -5.31 1.47 8.80
C LEU A 41 -6.35 0.35 8.63
N ASP A 42 -6.03 -0.88 9.03
CA ASP A 42 -6.90 -2.07 8.86
C ASP A 42 -7.52 -2.12 7.45
N ILE A 43 -6.71 -1.81 6.42
CA ILE A 43 -7.19 -1.70 5.03
C ILE A 43 -7.52 -3.06 4.40
N GLY A 44 -7.69 -4.11 5.20
CA GLY A 44 -8.07 -5.44 4.71
C GLY A 44 -6.98 -6.16 3.91
N TYR A 45 -5.82 -5.53 3.69
CA TYR A 45 -4.69 -6.12 2.96
C TYR A 45 -4.03 -7.20 3.82
N ASP A 46 -4.63 -8.38 3.80
CA ASP A 46 -4.12 -9.55 4.48
C ASP A 46 -2.96 -10.19 3.69
N LEU A 47 -2.29 -11.15 4.35
CA LEU A 47 -1.15 -11.84 3.76
C LEU A 47 -1.55 -12.63 2.50
N GLU A 48 -2.79 -13.10 2.42
CA GLU A 48 -3.28 -13.85 1.26
C GLU A 48 -3.50 -12.95 0.03
N GLU A 49 -3.94 -11.70 0.22
CA GLU A 49 -4.02 -10.72 -0.88
C GLU A 49 -2.64 -10.35 -1.41
N LEU A 50 -1.66 -10.21 -0.52
CA LEU A 50 -0.26 -10.03 -0.91
C LEU A 50 0.27 -11.22 -1.72
N GLU A 51 -0.05 -12.45 -1.31
CA GLU A 51 0.34 -13.66 -2.04
C GLU A 51 -0.34 -13.74 -3.42
N ARG A 52 -1.64 -13.41 -3.50
CA ARG A 52 -2.38 -13.37 -4.78
C ARG A 52 -1.82 -12.33 -5.77
N ASP A 53 -1.39 -11.17 -5.28
CA ASP A 53 -0.77 -10.14 -6.12
C ASP A 53 0.64 -10.54 -6.59
N LEU A 54 1.37 -11.33 -5.79
CA LEU A 54 2.68 -11.86 -6.17
C LEU A 54 2.59 -12.97 -7.23
N GLU A 55 1.51 -13.75 -7.25
CA GLU A 55 1.28 -14.80 -8.25
C GLU A 55 0.76 -14.28 -9.60
N ARG A 56 0.26 -13.04 -9.67
CA ARG A 56 -0.25 -12.43 -10.91
C ARG A 56 0.83 -11.81 -11.82
N PHE A 57 2.10 -12.03 -11.51
CA PHE A 57 3.25 -11.61 -12.33
C PHE A 57 4.12 -12.79 -12.76
#